data_AF-R7LFU3-F1
#
_entry.id   AF-R7LFU3-F1
#
_cell.length_a   1.000
_cell.length_b   1.000
_cell.length_c   1.000
_cell.angle_alpha   90.00
_cell.angle_beta   90.00
_cell.angle_gamma   90.00
#
_symmetry.space_group_name_H-M   'P 1'
#
loop_
_entity.id
_entity.type
_entity.pdbx_description
1 polymer ?
#
loop_
_entity_poly.entity_id
_entity_poly.type
_entity_poly.pdbx_seq_one_letter_code
_entity_poly.pdbx_strand_id
1 'polypeptide(L)'
;MTGNNFSALMNSLRLADAVKMLRSEKHNHFTVEEIALQAGFASRQVFYKVFQQMYHCTPRQYRRFDTGELTQLLHDLNKTE
;
A
#
# COMPACT_ATOMS: atom_id res chain seq x y z
N MET A 1 25.35 6.30 10.21
CA MET A 1 24.17 6.39 9.30
C MET A 1 23.19 5.27 9.67
N THR A 2 22.27 5.51 10.60
CA THR A 2 21.47 4.42 11.21
C THR A 2 19.96 4.71 11.23
N GLY A 3 19.50 5.76 10.53
CA GLY A 3 18.07 6.11 10.46
C GLY A 3 17.27 5.30 9.43
N ASN A 4 17.91 4.77 8.39
CA ASN A 4 17.18 4.13 7.27
C ASN A 4 16.46 2.85 7.68
N ASN A 5 17.04 2.02 8.58
CA ASN A 5 16.47 0.71 8.87
C ASN A 5 15.22 0.78 9.76
N PHE A 6 15.23 1.65 10.80
CA PHE A 6 14.08 1.83 11.67
C PHE A 6 12.92 2.52 10.94
N SER A 7 13.20 3.57 10.17
CA SER A 7 12.16 4.22 9.37
C SER A 7 11.59 3.30 8.30
N ALA A 8 12.41 2.45 7.66
CA ALA A 8 11.93 1.44 6.71
C ALA A 8 11.02 0.41 7.38
N LEU A 9 11.41 -0.12 8.56
CA LEU A 9 10.60 -1.04 9.34
C LEU A 9 9.26 -0.42 9.76
N MET A 10 9.29 0.81 10.26
CA MET A 10 8.07 1.54 10.64
C MET A 10 7.16 1.73 9.43
N ASN A 11 7.74 2.13 8.29
CA ASN A 11 7.00 2.31 7.06
C ASN A 11 6.39 1.01 6.54
N SER A 12 7.07 -0.14 6.66
CA SER A 12 6.50 -1.42 6.23
C SER A 12 5.29 -1.82 7.09
N LEU A 13 5.34 -1.57 8.40
CA LEU A 13 4.20 -1.82 9.30
C LEU A 13 3.02 -0.92 8.94
N ARG A 14 3.26 0.38 8.77
CA ARG A 14 2.23 1.36 8.37
C ARG A 14 1.62 1.03 7.00
N LEU A 15 2.44 0.62 6.04
CA LEU A 15 1.97 0.19 4.72
C LEU A 15 1.09 -1.06 4.80
N ALA A 16 1.43 -2.02 5.67
CA ALA A 16 0.61 -3.22 5.85
C ALA A 16 -0.80 -2.88 6.35
N ASP A 17 -0.93 -1.93 7.27
CA ASP A 17 -2.24 -1.47 7.76
C ASP A 17 -2.98 -0.64 6.71
N ALA A 18 -2.28 0.24 5.98
CA ALA A 18 -2.87 0.97 4.86
C ALA A 18 -3.45 0.04 3.80
N VAL A 19 -2.74 -1.04 3.45
CA VAL A 19 -3.22 -2.04 2.47
C VAL A 19 -4.47 -2.75 2.96
N LYS A 20 -4.52 -3.16 4.23
CA LYS A 20 -5.74 -3.78 4.80
C LYS A 20 -6.94 -2.83 4.68
N MET A 21 -6.76 -1.55 4.99
CA MET A 21 -7.82 -0.56 4.86
C MET A 21 -8.18 -0.30 3.40
N LEU A 22 -7.21 -0.22 2.48
CA LEU A 22 -7.48 0.00 1.05
C LEU A 22 -8.30 -1.13 0.41
N ARG A 23 -8.22 -2.35 0.93
CA ARG A 23 -8.94 -3.54 0.43
C ARG A 23 -10.22 -3.87 1.20
N SER A 24 -10.47 -3.18 2.30
CA SER A 24 -11.61 -3.46 3.16
C SER A 24 -12.83 -2.68 2.70
N GLU A 25 -13.93 -3.38 2.41
CA GLU A 25 -15.19 -2.74 2.05
C GLU A 25 -15.69 -1.75 3.12
N LYS A 26 -15.40 -2.06 4.40
CA LYS A 26 -15.72 -1.20 5.53
C LYS A 26 -15.06 0.19 5.43
N HIS A 27 -13.94 0.29 4.73
CA HIS A 27 -13.16 1.53 4.59
C HIS A 27 -13.30 2.17 3.20
N ASN A 28 -14.20 1.68 2.34
CA ASN A 28 -14.41 2.23 1.00
C ASN A 28 -14.86 3.70 1.00
N HIS A 29 -15.50 4.14 2.09
CA HIS A 29 -15.95 5.52 2.27
C HIS A 29 -14.79 6.48 2.61
N PHE A 30 -13.63 5.97 3.04
CA PHE A 30 -12.45 6.80 3.30
C PHE A 30 -11.69 7.10 2.02
N THR A 31 -11.21 8.33 1.90
CA THR A 31 -10.23 8.74 0.90
C THR A 31 -8.88 8.03 1.13
N VAL A 32 -8.01 8.07 0.12
CA VAL A 32 -6.66 7.51 0.25
C VAL A 32 -5.85 8.28 1.29
N GLU A 33 -6.09 9.58 1.39
CA GLU A 33 -5.46 10.51 2.34
C GLU A 33 -5.86 10.19 3.79
N GLU A 34 -7.14 9.94 4.05
CA GLU A 34 -7.61 9.53 5.38
C GLU A 34 -7.01 8.18 5.79
N ILE A 35 -6.92 7.23 4.87
CA ILE A 35 -6.23 5.96 5.13
C ILE A 35 -4.75 6.18 5.45
N ALA A 36 -4.06 7.07 4.73
CA ALA A 36 -2.66 7.37 5.00
C ALA A 36 -2.47 7.92 6.42
N LEU A 37 -3.36 8.81 6.86
CA LEU A 37 -3.35 9.38 8.20
C LEU A 37 -3.66 8.31 9.26
N GLN A 38 -4.68 7.47 9.05
CA GLN A 38 -5.02 6.37 9.95
C GLN A 38 -3.89 5.34 10.06
N ALA A 39 -3.16 5.10 8.97
CA ALA A 39 -1.96 4.26 8.95
C ALA A 39 -0.73 4.92 9.58
N GLY A 40 -0.83 6.16 10.08
CA GLY A 40 0.24 6.84 10.81
C GLY A 40 1.29 7.54 9.94
N PHE A 41 0.98 7.84 8.68
CA PHE A 41 1.84 8.70 7.86
C PHE A 41 1.60 10.18 8.18
N ALA A 42 2.70 10.93 8.28
CA ALA A 42 2.65 12.37 8.57
C ALA A 42 2.09 13.21 7.40
N SER A 43 2.13 12.69 6.17
CA SER A 43 1.55 13.37 5.01
C SER A 43 1.24 12.41 3.86
N ARG A 44 0.32 12.85 2.99
CA ARG A 44 0.01 12.19 1.72
C ARG A 44 1.26 11.96 0.85
N GLN A 45 2.14 12.95 0.75
CA GLN A 45 3.32 12.88 -0.12
C GLN A 45 4.29 11.77 0.32
N VAL A 46 4.54 11.67 1.63
CA VAL A 46 5.39 10.60 2.19
C VAL A 46 4.75 9.24 1.95
N PHE A 47 3.44 9.12 2.21
CA PHE A 47 2.71 7.89 1.97
C PHE A 47 2.79 7.44 0.51
N TYR A 48 2.43 8.30 -0.45
CA TYR A 48 2.46 7.95 -1.87
C TYR A 48 3.85 7.54 -2.34
N LYS A 49 4.90 8.26 -1.92
CA LYS A 49 6.28 7.92 -2.27
C LYS A 49 6.66 6.53 -1.77
N VAL A 50 6.47 6.26 -0.49
CA VAL A 50 6.85 4.99 0.14
C VAL A 50 5.98 3.84 -0.40
N PHE A 51 4.69 4.08 -0.63
CA PHE A 51 3.78 3.09 -1.20
C PHE A 51 4.19 2.71 -2.63
N GLN A 52 4.46 3.69 -3.50
CA GLN A 52 4.88 3.44 -4.88
C GLN A 52 6.24 2.74 -4.95
N GLN A 53 7.17 3.06 -4.04
CA GLN A 53 8.45 2.37 -3.95
C GLN A 53 8.30 0.89 -3.61
N MET A 54 7.28 0.53 -2.81
CA MET A 54 7.03 -0.84 -2.37
C MET A 54 6.16 -1.62 -3.38
N TYR A 55 5.00 -1.06 -3.75
CA TYR A 55 3.96 -1.77 -4.53
C TYR A 55 4.01 -1.46 -6.04
N HIS A 56 4.93 -0.59 -6.48
CA HIS A 56 5.08 -0.17 -7.88
C HIS A 56 3.80 0.39 -8.53
N CYS A 57 2.85 0.85 -7.71
CA CYS A 57 1.61 1.47 -8.15
C CYS A 57 1.16 2.53 -7.13
N THR A 58 0.22 3.40 -7.53
CA THR A 58 -0.39 4.34 -6.58
C THR A 58 -1.36 3.60 -5.64
N PRO A 59 -1.57 4.09 -4.40
CA PRO A 59 -2.57 3.51 -3.51
C PRO A 59 -3.99 3.52 -4.10
N ARG A 60 -4.31 4.51 -4.95
CA ARG A 60 -5.59 4.59 -5.66
C ARG A 60 -5.74 3.51 -6.72
N GLN A 61 -4.67 3.20 -7.46
CA GLN A 61 -4.65 2.04 -8.37
C GLN A 61 -4.78 0.75 -7.57
N TYR A 62 -4.03 0.62 -6.47
CA TYR A 62 -4.07 -0.53 -5.59
C TYR A 62 -5.47 -0.83 -5.02
N ARG A 63 -6.21 0.21 -4.64
CA ARG A 63 -7.61 0.09 -4.19
C ARG A 63 -8.54 -0.38 -5.31
N ARG A 64 -8.29 0.04 -6.55
CA ARG A 64 -9.15 -0.24 -7.70
C ARG A 64 -8.96 -1.62 -8.31
N PHE A 65 -7.82 -2.27 -8.10
CA PHE A 65 -7.62 -3.62 -8.62
C PHE A 65 -8.68 -4.54 -8.04
N ASP A 66 -9.49 -5.17 -8.87
CA ASP A 66 -10.38 -6.20 -8.36
C ASP A 66 -9.53 -7.36 -7.84
N THR A 67 -9.94 -8.00 -6.74
CA THR A 67 -9.16 -9.09 -6.10
C THR A 67 -8.86 -10.25 -7.08
N GLY A 68 -9.59 -10.32 -8.20
CA GLY A 68 -9.32 -11.24 -9.31
C GLY A 68 -8.08 -10.91 -10.16
N GLU A 69 -7.77 -9.64 -10.41
CA GLU A 69 -6.65 -9.26 -11.31
C GLU A 69 -5.28 -9.48 -10.67
N LEU A 70 -5.13 -9.21 -9.36
CA LEU A 70 -3.85 -9.41 -8.68
C LEU A 70 -3.50 -10.89 -8.53
N THR A 71 -4.52 -11.73 -8.31
CA THR A 71 -4.39 -13.19 -8.27
C THR A 71 -3.97 -13.73 -9.64
N GLN A 72 -4.55 -13.19 -10.70
CA GLN A 72 -4.18 -13.53 -12.08
C GLN A 72 -2.75 -13.07 -12.40
N LEU A 73 -2.37 -11.83 -12.05
CA LEU A 73 -1.03 -11.30 -12.28
C LEU A 73 0.05 -12.09 -11.52
N LEU A 74 -0.20 -12.46 -10.25
CA LEU A 74 0.72 -13.27 -9.46
C LEU A 74 0.84 -14.71 -10.01
N HIS A 75 -0.27 -15.29 -10.46
CA HIS A 75 -0.27 -16.61 -11.09
C HIS A 75 0.46 -16.58 -12.45
N ASP A 76 0.31 -15.52 -13.23
CA ASP A 76 0.97 -15.36 -14.53
C ASP A 76 2.48 -15.09 -14.36
N LEU A 77 2.89 -14.36 -13.32
CA LEU A 77 4.30 -14.18 -12.98
C LEU A 77 4.96 -15.48 -12.50
N ASN A 78 4.25 -16.30 -11.71
CA ASN A 78 4.73 -17.61 -11.24
C ASN A 78 4.69 -18.73 -12.30
N LYS A 79 4.24 -18.45 -13.52
CA LYS A 79 4.18 -19.41 -14.64
C LYS A 79 5.33 -19.28 -15.64
N THR A 80 6.27 -18.36 -15.41
CA THR A 80 7.38 -18.11 -16.34
C THR A 80 8.68 -18.82 -15.95
N GLU A 81 8.62 -19.80 -15.04
CA GLU A 81 9.70 -20.77 -14.77
C GLU A 81 9.22 -22.20 -15.04
#